data_AF-A0A4P7GNU7-F1
#
_entry.id   AF-A0A4P7GNU7-F1
#
_cell.length_a   1.000
_cell.length_b   1.000
_cell.length_c   1.000
_cell.angle_alpha   90.00
_cell.angle_beta   90.00
_cell.angle_gamma   90.00
#
_symmetry.space_group_name_H-M   'P 1'
#
loop_
_entity.id
_entity.type
_entity.pdbx_description
1 polymer ?
#
loop_
_entity_poly.entity_id
_entity_poly.type
_entity_poly.pdbx_seq_one_letter_code
_entity_poly.pdbx_strand_id
1 'polypeptide(L)'
;MTDYPLSRVMGLATSGYAVYALLRPGHLARALGARPGERRSLDRLARTYGVRDLASSALLLSSRPALARAAMGLRIAGDLGDCAVLGSSTPDPATRRKVIAVTLGWAGLNALAWALDERP
;
A
#
# COMPACT_ATOMS: atom_id res chain seq x y z
N MET A 1 -13.65 -12.53 19.84
CA MET A 1 -12.46 -11.75 19.45
C MET A 1 -12.14 -12.13 18.03
N THR A 2 -12.35 -11.23 17.06
CA THR A 2 -12.05 -11.47 15.65
C THR A 2 -10.53 -11.47 15.47
N ASP A 3 -10.00 -12.56 14.91
CA ASP A 3 -8.56 -12.78 14.78
C ASP A 3 -8.02 -12.29 13.42
N TYR A 4 -8.81 -11.48 12.70
CA TYR A 4 -8.49 -10.80 11.43
C TYR A 4 -7.64 -11.62 10.43
N PRO A 5 -8.00 -12.88 10.12
CA PRO A 5 -7.14 -13.76 9.32
C PRO A 5 -6.91 -13.24 7.90
N LEU A 6 -7.94 -12.71 7.22
CA LEU A 6 -7.81 -12.20 5.85
C LEU A 6 -7.00 -10.90 5.85
N SER A 7 -7.24 -10.04 6.81
CA SER A 7 -6.48 -8.80 6.98
C SER A 7 -5.01 -9.10 7.28
N ARG A 8 -4.70 -10.13 8.06
CA ARG A 8 -3.30 -10.57 8.29
C ARG A 8 -2.65 -11.11 7.01
N VAL A 9 -3.38 -11.82 6.16
CA VAL A 9 -2.88 -12.19 4.81
C VAL A 9 -2.55 -10.95 3.99
N MET A 10 -3.40 -9.92 4.02
CA MET A 10 -3.11 -8.64 3.38
C MET A 10 -1.88 -7.95 3.98
N GLY A 11 -1.68 -8.03 5.29
CA GLY A 11 -0.49 -7.53 5.98
C GLY A 11 0.79 -8.28 5.56
N LEU A 12 0.73 -9.59 5.39
CA LEU A 12 1.85 -10.39 4.86
C LEU A 12 2.18 -10.03 3.42
N ALA A 13 1.16 -9.91 2.56
CA ALA A 13 1.34 -9.51 1.17
C ALA A 13 1.94 -8.09 1.06
N THR A 14 1.43 -7.16 1.85
CA THR A 14 1.95 -5.78 1.96
C THR A 14 3.40 -5.78 2.44
N SER A 15 3.73 -6.56 3.47
CA SER A 15 5.10 -6.70 3.97
C SER A 15 6.05 -7.24 2.89
N GLY A 16 5.62 -8.25 2.14
CA GLY A 16 6.41 -8.82 1.04
C GLY A 16 6.72 -7.78 -0.04
N TYR A 17 5.71 -7.02 -0.45
CA TYR A 17 5.90 -5.91 -1.39
C TYR A 17 6.80 -4.80 -0.82
N ALA A 18 6.64 -4.46 0.45
CA ALA A 18 7.42 -3.43 1.12
C ALA A 18 8.91 -3.80 1.19
N VAL A 19 9.24 -5.05 1.55
CA VAL A 19 10.61 -5.58 1.49
C VAL A 19 11.15 -5.50 0.07
N TYR A 20 10.36 -5.94 -0.93
CA TYR A 20 10.75 -5.82 -2.34
C TYR A 20 11.05 -4.37 -2.74
N ALA A 21 10.21 -3.41 -2.35
CA ALA A 21 10.41 -1.99 -2.63
C ALA A 21 11.70 -1.42 -2.02
N LEU A 22 12.07 -1.86 -0.81
CA LEU A 22 13.32 -1.46 -0.16
C LEU A 22 14.56 -2.05 -0.83
N LEU A 23 14.49 -3.32 -1.24
CA LEU A 23 15.60 -4.03 -1.90
C LEU A 23 15.75 -3.63 -3.38
N ARG A 24 14.66 -3.22 -4.03
CA ARG A 24 14.60 -2.88 -5.46
C ARG A 24 13.86 -1.55 -5.68
N PRO A 25 14.38 -0.41 -5.18
CA PRO A 25 13.67 0.88 -5.25
C PRO A 25 13.39 1.35 -6.69
N GLY A 26 14.22 0.95 -7.66
CA GLY A 26 14.03 1.26 -9.08
C GLY A 26 12.82 0.62 -9.77
N HIS A 27 12.07 -0.24 -9.10
CA HIS A 27 10.92 -0.92 -9.71
C HIS A 27 9.80 0.07 -10.09
N LEU A 28 9.54 1.11 -9.28
CA LEU A 28 8.53 2.13 -9.59
C LEU A 28 8.90 2.91 -10.84
N ALA A 29 10.15 3.37 -10.92
CA ALA A 29 10.65 4.08 -12.09
C ALA A 29 10.50 3.26 -13.37
N ARG A 30 10.75 1.95 -13.31
CA ARG A 30 10.55 1.04 -14.44
C ARG A 30 9.07 0.86 -14.78
N ALA A 31 8.22 0.60 -13.80
CA ALA A 31 6.79 0.35 -14.00
C ALA A 31 6.04 1.56 -14.57
N LEU A 32 6.47 2.76 -14.18
CA LEU A 32 5.89 4.04 -14.62
C LEU A 32 6.56 4.61 -15.87
N GLY A 33 7.57 3.95 -16.45
CA GLY A 33 8.27 4.45 -17.63
C GLY A 33 9.01 5.77 -17.41
N ALA A 34 9.57 5.96 -16.22
CA ALA A 34 10.12 7.23 -15.76
C ALA A 34 11.31 7.71 -16.59
N ARG A 35 11.30 9.01 -16.88
CA ARG A 35 12.42 9.73 -17.51
C ARG A 35 13.62 9.74 -16.57
N PRO A 36 14.87 9.86 -17.09
CA PRO A 36 16.07 9.83 -16.26
C PRO A 36 16.04 10.75 -15.02
N GLY A 37 15.49 11.97 -15.16
CA GLY A 37 15.38 12.93 -14.05
C GLY A 37 14.38 12.57 -12.95
N GLU A 38 13.41 11.69 -13.22
CA GLU A 38 12.34 11.32 -12.28
C GLU A 38 12.74 10.13 -11.39
N ARG A 39 13.72 9.33 -11.84
CA ARG A 39 14.10 8.03 -11.22
C ARG A 39 14.46 8.17 -9.75
N ARG A 40 15.31 9.13 -9.39
CA ARG A 40 15.76 9.30 -8.01
C ARG A 40 14.62 9.67 -7.06
N SER A 41 13.62 10.41 -7.53
CA SER A 41 12.45 10.75 -6.71
C SER A 41 11.52 9.55 -6.55
N LEU A 42 11.34 8.74 -7.60
CA LEU A 42 10.57 7.49 -7.51
C LEU A 42 11.26 6.43 -6.64
N ASP A 43 12.59 6.34 -6.67
CA ASP A 43 13.36 5.46 -5.78
C ASP A 43 13.19 5.85 -4.31
N ARG A 44 13.15 7.15 -4.02
CA ARG A 44 12.85 7.65 -2.67
C ARG A 44 11.42 7.32 -2.28
N LEU A 45 10.46 7.52 -3.18
CA LEU A 45 9.06 7.19 -2.95
C LEU A 45 8.87 5.69 -2.66
N ALA A 46 9.51 4.81 -3.43
CA ALA A 46 9.50 3.37 -3.20
C ALA A 46 9.99 3.00 -1.79
N ARG A 47 11.07 3.64 -1.32
CA ARG A 47 11.60 3.42 0.04
C ARG A 47 10.66 3.94 1.11
N THR A 48 10.05 5.12 0.90
CA THR A 48 9.04 5.68 1.81
C THR A 48 7.86 4.73 1.96
N TYR A 49 7.33 4.20 0.86
CA TYR A 49 6.29 3.17 0.91
C TYR A 49 6.77 1.92 1.64
N GLY A 50 7.96 1.42 1.31
CA GLY A 50 8.53 0.25 1.99
C GLY A 50 8.59 0.39 3.51
N VAL A 51 9.05 1.53 4.04
CA VAL A 51 9.11 1.75 5.50
C VAL A 51 7.71 1.88 6.11
N ARG A 52 6.82 2.67 5.51
CA ARG A 52 5.44 2.88 5.97
C ARG A 52 4.65 1.57 6.00
N ASP A 53 4.77 0.79 4.93
CA ASP A 53 4.01 -0.42 4.71
C ASP A 53 4.50 -1.54 5.64
N LEU A 54 5.80 -1.61 5.94
CA LEU A 54 6.32 -2.49 6.99
C LEU A 54 5.83 -2.08 8.39
N ALA A 55 5.85 -0.80 8.71
CA ALA A 55 5.41 -0.31 10.03
C ALA A 55 3.92 -0.61 10.28
N SER A 56 3.06 -0.31 9.29
CA SER A 56 1.63 -0.64 9.37
C SER A 56 1.37 -2.15 9.41
N SER A 57 2.10 -2.93 8.62
CA SER A 57 1.95 -4.39 8.62
C SER A 57 2.42 -5.02 9.93
N ALA A 58 3.44 -4.48 10.59
CA ALA A 58 3.88 -4.96 11.90
C ALA A 58 2.78 -4.80 12.97
N LEU A 59 2.03 -3.69 12.95
CA LEU A 59 0.87 -3.50 13.82
C LEU A 59 -0.26 -4.48 13.49
N LEU A 60 -0.51 -4.71 12.20
CA LEU A 60 -1.54 -5.62 11.70
C LEU A 60 -1.26 -7.09 12.06
N LEU A 61 0.00 -7.51 11.98
CA LEU A 61 0.44 -8.87 12.32
C LEU A 61 0.63 -9.10 13.82
N SER A 62 0.41 -8.08 14.65
CA SER A 62 0.46 -8.24 16.10
C SER A 62 -0.69 -9.12 16.61
N SER A 63 -0.50 -9.72 17.78
CA SER A 63 -1.52 -10.50 18.48
C SER A 63 -2.63 -9.65 19.12
N ARG A 64 -2.59 -8.32 18.95
CA ARG A 64 -3.55 -7.38 19.57
C ARG A 64 -4.62 -6.95 18.55
N PRO A 65 -5.89 -7.42 18.68
CA PRO A 65 -6.94 -7.12 17.72
C PRO A 65 -7.21 -5.62 17.51
N ALA A 66 -7.10 -4.82 18.58
CA ALA A 66 -7.27 -3.37 18.49
C ALA A 66 -6.19 -2.70 17.61
N LEU A 67 -4.95 -3.19 17.65
CA LEU A 67 -3.88 -2.69 16.77
C LEU A 67 -4.10 -3.12 15.33
N ALA A 68 -4.57 -4.35 15.11
CA ALA A 68 -4.92 -4.85 13.77
C ALA A 68 -6.03 -4.00 13.13
N ARG A 69 -7.09 -3.71 13.88
CA ARG A 69 -8.19 -2.85 13.42
C ARG A 69 -7.72 -1.44 13.07
N ALA A 70 -6.91 -0.82 13.92
CA ALA A 70 -6.34 0.50 13.66
C ALA A 70 -5.41 0.50 12.44
N ALA A 71 -4.58 -0.53 12.30
CA ALA A 71 -3.67 -0.70 11.17
C ALA A 71 -4.42 -0.84 9.85
N MET A 72 -5.53 -1.59 9.80
CA MET A 72 -6.37 -1.70 8.60
C MET A 72 -6.97 -0.36 8.21
N GLY A 73 -7.51 0.39 9.18
CA GLY A 73 -8.02 1.74 8.93
C GLY A 73 -6.95 2.66 8.34
N LEU A 74 -5.74 2.66 8.93
CA LEU A 74 -4.61 3.44 8.44
C LEU A 74 -4.17 3.00 7.04
N ARG A 75 -4.13 1.69 6.77
CA ARG A 75 -3.70 1.13 5.47
C ARG A 75 -4.64 1.59 4.35
N ILE A 76 -5.95 1.48 4.56
CA ILE A 76 -6.97 1.90 3.58
C ILE A 76 -6.94 3.41 3.39
N ALA A 77 -6.87 4.18 4.48
CA ALA A 77 -6.73 5.64 4.38
C ALA A 77 -5.46 6.05 3.63
N GLY A 78 -4.35 5.34 3.83
CA GLY A 78 -3.11 5.52 3.10
C GLY A 78 -3.26 5.27 1.59
N ASP A 79 -3.88 4.15 1.20
CA ASP A 79 -4.12 3.84 -0.22
C ASP A 79 -5.02 4.89 -0.89
N LEU A 80 -6.09 5.33 -0.21
CA LEU A 80 -6.98 6.37 -0.72
C LEU A 80 -6.28 7.74 -0.81
N GLY A 81 -5.43 8.07 0.17
CA GLY A 81 -4.58 9.25 0.16
C GLY A 81 -3.59 9.24 -1.01
N ASP A 82 -2.90 8.12 -1.23
CA ASP A 82 -2.01 7.92 -2.37
C ASP A 82 -2.79 8.07 -3.69
N CYS A 83 -4.00 7.52 -3.78
CA CYS A 83 -4.87 7.69 -4.93
C CYS A 83 -5.20 9.17 -5.20
N ALA A 84 -5.60 9.91 -4.18
CA ALA A 84 -5.99 11.31 -4.31
C ALA A 84 -4.79 12.18 -4.71
N VAL A 85 -3.65 12.02 -4.02
CA VAL A 85 -2.44 12.82 -4.26
C VAL A 85 -1.83 12.48 -5.62
N LEU A 86 -1.58 11.20 -5.91
CA LEU A 86 -0.93 10.81 -7.16
C LEU A 86 -1.86 10.92 -8.36
N GLY A 87 -3.14 10.62 -8.18
CA GLY A 87 -4.16 10.75 -9.23
C GLY A 87 -4.33 12.20 -9.67
N SER A 88 -4.28 13.16 -8.75
CA SER A 88 -4.39 14.60 -9.09
C SER A 88 -3.09 15.22 -9.60
N SER A 89 -1.93 14.69 -9.20
CA SER A 89 -0.61 15.26 -9.56
C SER A 89 0.07 14.61 -10.77
N THR A 90 -0.44 13.48 -11.29
CA THR A 90 0.16 12.79 -12.44
C THR A 90 -0.38 13.37 -13.77
N PRO A 91 0.45 14.05 -14.59
CA PRO A 91 -0.02 14.71 -15.80
C PRO A 91 -0.32 13.70 -16.93
N ASP A 92 0.52 12.69 -17.09
CA ASP A 92 0.38 11.66 -18.12
C ASP A 92 -0.88 10.80 -17.87
N PRO A 93 -1.87 10.76 -18.79
CA PRO A 93 -3.12 10.06 -18.57
C PRO A 93 -2.98 8.54 -18.37
N ALA A 94 -2.04 7.91 -19.07
CA ALA A 94 -1.82 6.47 -18.97
C ALA A 94 -1.22 6.09 -17.61
N THR A 95 -0.21 6.84 -17.17
CA THR A 95 0.42 6.70 -15.84
C THR A 95 -0.58 7.01 -14.74
N ARG A 96 -1.38 8.07 -14.89
CA ARG A 96 -2.43 8.44 -13.94
C ARG A 96 -3.44 7.31 -13.75
N ARG A 97 -3.92 6.70 -14.84
CA ARG A 97 -4.81 5.52 -14.77
C ARG A 97 -4.15 4.34 -14.05
N LYS A 98 -2.88 4.04 -14.34
CA LYS A 98 -2.16 2.95 -13.67
C LYS A 98 -2.07 3.19 -12.17
N VAL A 99 -1.70 4.40 -11.75
CA VAL A 99 -1.55 4.72 -10.33
C VAL A 99 -2.89 4.64 -9.61
N ILE A 100 -3.96 5.25 -10.16
CA ILE A 100 -5.32 5.16 -9.60
C ILE A 100 -5.78 3.71 -9.49
N ALA A 101 -5.56 2.90 -10.53
CA ALA A 101 -5.96 1.50 -10.52
C ALA A 101 -5.23 0.70 -9.43
N VAL A 102 -3.93 0.92 -9.25
CA VAL A 102 -3.13 0.23 -8.23
C VAL A 102 -3.55 0.66 -6.83
N THR A 103 -3.68 1.97 -6.57
CA THR A 103 -4.04 2.47 -5.23
C THR A 103 -5.45 2.07 -4.84
N LEU A 104 -6.44 2.21 -5.73
CA LEU A 104 -7.80 1.74 -5.47
C LEU A 104 -7.89 0.22 -5.38
N GLY A 105 -7.07 -0.51 -6.14
CA GLY A 105 -7.00 -1.97 -6.06
C GLY A 105 -6.58 -2.44 -4.66
N TRP A 106 -5.50 -1.87 -4.11
CA TRP A 106 -5.07 -2.17 -2.74
C TRP A 106 -6.07 -1.70 -1.69
N ALA A 107 -6.64 -0.49 -1.83
CA ALA A 107 -7.68 0.00 -0.91
C ALA A 107 -8.88 -0.95 -0.87
N GLY A 108 -9.36 -1.39 -2.04
CA GLY A 108 -10.50 -2.29 -2.18
C GLY A 108 -10.23 -3.68 -1.60
N LEU A 109 -9.06 -4.26 -1.87
CA LEU A 109 -8.68 -5.56 -1.29
C LEU A 109 -8.57 -5.50 0.23
N ASN A 110 -7.94 -4.45 0.77
CA ASN A 110 -7.84 -4.25 2.21
C ASN A 110 -9.21 -4.03 2.86
N ALA A 111 -10.06 -3.20 2.25
CA ALA A 111 -11.41 -2.95 2.74
C ALA A 111 -12.29 -4.21 2.70
N LEU A 112 -12.18 -5.02 1.64
CA LEU A 112 -12.90 -6.28 1.51
C LEU A 112 -12.44 -7.29 2.57
N ALA A 113 -11.12 -7.48 2.74
CA ALA A 113 -10.58 -8.37 3.76
C ALA A 113 -11.05 -7.97 5.16
N TRP A 114 -11.00 -6.67 5.48
CA TRP A 114 -11.46 -6.15 6.77
C TRP A 114 -12.97 -6.34 6.95
N ALA A 115 -13.77 -6.02 5.94
CA ALA A 115 -15.22 -6.17 5.99
C ALA A 115 -15.67 -7.63 6.14
N LEU A 116 -14.91 -8.58 5.59
CA LEU A 116 -15.15 -10.02 5.76
C LEU A 116 -14.76 -10.50 7.16
N ASP A 117 -13.64 -10.02 7.71
CA ASP A 117 -13.18 -10.37 9.06
C ASP A 117 -14.06 -9.76 10.18
N GLU A 118 -14.76 -8.66 9.93
CA GLU A 118 -15.70 -8.02 10.86
C GLU A 118 -17.10 -8.65 10.85
N ARG A 119 -17.36 -9.62 9.96
CA ARG A 119 -18.64 -10.34 9.96
C ARG A 119 -18.74 -11.21 11.22
N PRO A 120 -19.89 -11.23 11.89
CA PRO A 120 -20.12 -12.04 13.08
C PRO A 120 -20.10 -13.54 12.79
#